data_AF-H6RWX9-F1
#
_entry.id   AF-H6RWX9-F1
#
_cell.length_a   1.000
_cell.length_b   1.000
_cell.length_c   1.000
_cell.angle_alpha   90.00
_cell.angle_beta   90.00
_cell.angle_gamma   90.00
#
_symmetry.space_group_name_H-M   'P 1'
#
loop_
_entity.id
_entity.type
_entity.pdbx_description
1 polymer ?
#
loop_
_entity_poly.entity_id
_entity_poly.type
_entity_poly.pdbx_seq_one_letter_code
_entity_poly.pdbx_strand_id
1 'polypeptide(L)'
;MTRRTPVNALIVLAVVALFAVPLLVDGGSSEYGGTDAAVAEALEADGYTPWFESVFSPTGEVESGLFALQAALGGGLLGYALGRLRGRRTMVAPSPTAADPR
;
A
#
# COMPACT_ATOMS: atom_id res chain seq x y z
N MET A 1 -18.73 24.79 -5.63
CA MET A 1 -17.84 23.64 -5.36
C MET A 1 -18.60 22.37 -5.66
N THR A 2 -18.20 21.58 -6.67
CA THR A 2 -18.83 20.29 -6.95
C THR A 2 -18.71 19.40 -5.72
N ARG A 3 -19.79 18.74 -5.29
CA ARG A 3 -19.87 17.86 -4.10
C ARG A 3 -18.76 16.80 -4.00
N ARG A 4 -18.00 16.58 -5.07
CA ARG A 4 -16.87 15.64 -5.20
C ARG A 4 -15.59 16.11 -4.49
N THR A 5 -15.35 17.42 -4.40
CA THR A 5 -14.15 17.96 -3.75
C THR A 5 -14.09 17.65 -2.24
N PRO A 6 -15.15 17.86 -1.44
CA PRO A 6 -15.10 17.51 -0.01
C PRO A 6 -15.03 16.00 0.22
N VAL A 7 -15.68 15.18 -0.62
CA VAL A 7 -15.58 13.71 -0.51
C VAL A 7 -14.16 13.22 -0.78
N ASN A 8 -13.51 13.74 -1.83
CA ASN A 8 -12.11 13.38 -2.11
C ASN A 8 -11.18 13.82 -0.99
N ALA A 9 -11.38 15.02 -0.42
CA ALA A 9 -10.60 15.49 0.73
C ALA A 9 -10.77 14.57 1.95
N LEU A 10 -12.01 14.13 2.23
CA LEU A 10 -12.30 13.21 3.33
C LEU A 10 -11.68 11.82 3.11
N ILE A 11 -11.67 11.30 1.87
CA ILE A 11 -11.01 10.03 1.54
C ILE A 11 -9.50 10.15 1.75
N VAL A 12 -8.87 11.22 1.27
CA VAL A 12 -7.43 11.44 1.48
C VAL A 12 -7.10 11.54 2.96
N LEU A 13 -7.91 12.29 3.73
CA LEU A 13 -7.76 12.39 5.19
C LEU A 13 -7.89 11.02 5.86
N ALA A 14 -8.88 10.21 5.47
CA ALA A 14 -9.08 8.88 6.02
C ALA A 14 -7.90 7.94 5.73
N VAL A 15 -7.34 7.99 4.51
CA VAL A 15 -6.13 7.24 4.15
C VAL A 15 -4.94 7.69 5.01
N VAL A 16 -4.71 9.00 5.14
CA VAL A 16 -3.63 9.51 6.01
C VAL A 16 -3.82 9.08 7.46
N ALA A 17 -5.04 9.16 7.99
CA ALA A 17 -5.35 8.72 9.35
C ALA A 17 -5.12 7.22 9.55
N LEU A 18 -5.41 6.39 8.54
CA LEU A 18 -5.20 4.93 8.60
C LEU A 18 -3.73 4.56 8.79
N PHE A 19 -2.79 5.39 8.31
CA PHE A 19 -1.35 5.20 8.57
C PHE A 19 -0.88 5.96 9.82
N ALA A 20 -1.32 7.21 10.00
CA ALA A 20 -0.83 8.07 11.09
C ALA A 20 -1.30 7.62 12.48
N VAL A 21 -2.54 7.13 12.61
CA VAL A 21 -3.11 6.74 13.91
C VAL A 21 -2.33 5.56 14.52
N PRO A 22 -2.11 4.42 13.81
CA PRO A 22 -1.30 3.33 14.36
C PRO A 22 0.11 3.77 14.76
N LEU A 23 0.78 4.57 13.92
CA LEU A 23 2.13 5.07 14.19
C LEU A 23 2.20 5.92 15.46
N LEU A 24 1.19 6.75 15.70
CA LEU A 24 1.12 7.61 16.89
C LEU A 24 0.73 6.84 18.16
N VAL A 25 -0.12 5.82 18.03
CA VAL A 25 -0.55 4.99 19.17
C VAL A 25 0.58 4.10 19.68
N ASP A 26 1.37 3.55 18.76
CA ASP A 26 2.52 2.67 19.07
C ASP A 26 3.80 3.46 19.43
N GLY A 27 3.82 4.77 19.17
CA GLY A 27 4.98 5.64 19.44
C GLY A 27 6.19 5.36 18.55
N GLY A 28 6.02 4.59 17.47
CA GLY A 28 7.10 4.19 16.57
C GLY A 28 8.08 3.18 17.16
N SER A 29 7.64 2.40 18.15
CA SER A 29 8.49 1.46 18.88
C SER A 29 8.35 0.00 18.42
N SER A 30 7.28 -0.35 17.70
CA SER A 30 7.14 -1.70 17.13
C SER A 30 7.98 -1.87 15.87
N GLU A 31 8.59 -3.05 15.74
CA GLU A 31 9.38 -3.43 14.58
C GLU A 31 8.52 -3.77 13.33
N TYR A 32 7.19 -3.62 13.40
CA TYR A 32 6.25 -3.99 12.30
C TYR A 32 6.64 -5.32 11.61
N GLY A 33 7.07 -6.30 12.41
CA GLY A 33 7.54 -7.59 11.92
C GLY A 33 6.43 -8.42 11.30
N GLY A 34 6.83 -9.44 10.53
CA GLY A 34 5.90 -10.38 9.94
C GLY A 34 5.08 -11.12 11.01
N THR A 35 3.80 -11.37 10.72
CA THR A 35 2.89 -12.10 11.62
C THR A 35 3.44 -13.47 12.03
N ASP A 36 4.18 -14.12 11.14
CA ASP A 36 4.75 -15.44 11.37
C ASP A 36 5.82 -15.42 12.48
N ALA A 37 6.56 -14.31 12.63
CA ALA A 37 7.57 -14.18 13.70
C ALA A 37 6.91 -14.15 15.09
N ALA A 38 5.80 -13.40 15.23
CA ALA A 38 5.05 -13.34 16.48
C ALA A 38 4.43 -14.69 16.86
N VAL A 39 3.99 -15.47 15.87
CA VAL A 39 3.45 -16.82 16.10
C VAL A 39 4.57 -17.80 16.46
N ALA A 40 5.73 -17.73 15.81
CA ALA A 40 6.87 -18.58 16.13
C ALA A 40 7.35 -18.35 17.58
N GLU A 41 7.49 -17.09 18.00
CA GLU A 41 7.89 -16.75 19.37
C GLU A 41 6.90 -17.29 20.42
N ALA A 42 5.60 -17.16 20.15
CA ALA A 42 4.57 -17.70 21.03
C ALA A 42 4.59 -19.25 21.11
N LEU A 43 4.86 -19.93 19.99
CA LEU A 43 4.95 -21.38 19.94
C LEU A 43 6.21 -21.91 20.64
N GLU A 44 7.35 -21.25 20.47
CA GLU A 44 8.60 -21.59 21.18
C GLU A 44 8.44 -21.43 22.69
N ALA A 45 7.70 -20.42 23.15
CA ALA A 45 7.38 -20.22 24.57
C ALA A 45 6.52 -21.37 25.15
N ASP A 46 5.66 -21.99 24.34
CA ASP A 46 4.87 -23.18 24.69
C ASP A 46 5.67 -24.50 24.53
N GLY A 47 6.97 -24.42 24.23
CA GLY A 47 7.87 -25.57 24.15
C GLY A 47 7.85 -26.29 22.79
N TYR A 48 7.27 -25.69 21.75
CA TYR A 48 7.34 -26.21 20.40
C TYR A 48 8.71 -25.95 19.77
N THR A 49 9.29 -26.98 19.17
CA THR A 49 10.53 -26.85 18.40
C THR A 49 10.21 -26.62 16.92
N PRO A 50 10.79 -25.61 16.26
CA PRO A 50 10.66 -25.41 14.82
C PRO A 50 11.07 -26.68 14.06
N TRP A 51 10.19 -27.15 13.17
CA TRP A 51 10.47 -28.31 12.31
C TRP A 51 11.19 -27.92 11.02
N PHE A 52 11.35 -26.62 10.77
CA PHE A 52 12.05 -26.03 9.64
C PHE A 52 12.69 -24.71 10.09
N GLU A 53 13.90 -24.48 9.61
CA GLU A 53 14.62 -23.21 9.80
C GLU A 53 14.93 -22.63 8.42
N SER A 54 14.81 -21.31 8.29
CA SER A 54 15.08 -20.61 7.03
C SER A 54 16.53 -20.86 6.58
N VAL A 55 16.69 -21.47 5.41
CA VAL A 55 18.00 -21.72 4.78
C VAL A 55 18.76 -20.41 4.50
N PHE A 56 18.03 -19.30 4.42
CA PHE A 56 18.56 -17.95 4.26
C PHE A 56 17.81 -16.99 5.20
N SER A 57 18.54 -16.37 6.12
CA SER A 57 18.04 -15.28 6.97
C SER A 57 18.76 -13.99 6.57
N PRO A 58 18.10 -13.05 5.86
CA PRO A 58 18.67 -11.73 5.64
C PRO A 58 18.86 -11.01 6.99
N THR A 59 19.84 -10.11 7.07
CA THR A 59 19.92 -9.18 8.21
C THR A 59 18.69 -8.26 8.19
N GLY A 60 18.20 -7.82 9.35
CA GLY A 60 16.93 -7.06 9.43
C GLY A 60 16.87 -5.81 8.54
N GLU A 61 18.01 -5.17 8.28
CA GLU A 61 18.13 -4.05 7.34
C GLU A 61 17.88 -4.46 5.87
N VAL A 62 18.35 -5.65 5.49
CA VAL A 62 18.14 -6.20 4.14
C VAL A 62 16.70 -6.68 3.98
N GLU A 63 16.12 -7.29 5.01
CA GLU A 63 14.72 -7.70 5.01
C GLU A 63 13.77 -6.51 4.81
N SER A 64 13.91 -5.48 5.64
CA SER A 64 13.12 -4.24 5.50
C SER A 64 13.34 -3.55 4.15
N GLY A 65 14.57 -3.57 3.63
CA GLY A 65 14.89 -3.06 2.29
C GLY A 65 14.18 -3.82 1.16
N LEU A 66 14.07 -5.14 1.25
CA LEU A 66 13.35 -5.97 0.27
C LEU A 66 11.84 -5.69 0.31
N PHE A 67 11.25 -5.56 1.49
CA PHE A 67 9.84 -5.15 1.63
C PHE A 67 9.59 -3.74 1.09
N ALA A 68 10.48 -2.78 1.37
CA ALA A 68 10.37 -1.43 0.83
C ALA A 68 10.45 -1.41 -0.70
N LEU A 69 11.34 -2.22 -1.30
CA LEU A 69 11.43 -2.38 -2.76
C LEU A 69 10.15 -2.97 -3.35
N GLN A 70 9.60 -4.02 -2.74
CA GLN A 70 8.33 -4.62 -3.18
C GLN A 70 7.19 -3.61 -3.11
N ALA A 71 7.10 -2.83 -2.03
CA ALA A 71 6.10 -1.78 -1.87
C ALA A 71 6.24 -0.68 -2.93
N ALA A 72 7.48 -0.25 -3.23
CA ALA A 72 7.76 0.75 -4.26
C ALA A 72 7.34 0.26 -5.66
N LEU A 73 7.66 -0.98 -6.01
CA LEU A 73 7.27 -1.58 -7.28
C LEU A 73 5.75 -1.74 -7.40
N GLY A 74 5.10 -2.27 -6.35
CA GLY A 74 3.65 -2.45 -6.32
C GLY A 74 2.89 -1.13 -6.41
N GLY A 75 3.30 -0.13 -5.62
CA GLY A 75 2.73 1.22 -5.66
C GLY A 75 2.94 1.91 -7.01
N GLY A 76 4.14 1.79 -7.58
CA GLY A 76 4.47 2.34 -8.90
C GLY A 76 3.62 1.72 -10.01
N LEU A 77 3.49 0.39 -10.04
CA LEU A 77 2.69 -0.31 -11.04
C LEU A 77 1.19 0.04 -10.93
N LEU A 78 0.65 0.05 -9.71
CA LEU A 78 -0.74 0.41 -9.46
C LEU A 78 -1.02 1.86 -9.85
N GLY A 79 -0.13 2.78 -9.48
CA GLY A 79 -0.20 4.19 -9.84
C GLY A 79 -0.19 4.40 -11.36
N TYR A 80 0.73 3.73 -12.07
CA TYR A 80 0.80 3.76 -13.52
C TYR A 80 -0.48 3.21 -14.18
N ALA A 81 -1.00 2.07 -13.70
CA ALA A 81 -2.21 1.47 -14.24
C ALA A 81 -3.44 2.38 -14.07
N LEU A 82 -3.63 2.94 -12.88
CA LEU A 82 -4.71 3.91 -12.60
C LEU A 82 -4.57 5.18 -13.45
N GLY A 83 -3.35 5.70 -13.59
CA GLY A 83 -3.06 6.84 -14.45
C GLY A 83 -3.40 6.57 -15.92
N ARG A 84 -2.97 5.43 -16.46
CA ARG A 84 -3.27 5.00 -17.84
C ARG A 84 -4.76 4.82 -18.08
N LEU A 85 -5.47 4.17 -17.15
CA LEU A 85 -6.93 4.00 -17.25
C LEU A 85 -7.68 5.33 -17.23
N ARG A 86 -7.23 6.30 -16.42
CA ARG A 86 -7.80 7.65 -16.40
C ARG A 86 -7.54 8.39 -17.71
N GLY A 87 -6.32 8.33 -18.24
CA GLY A 87 -5.96 8.95 -19.51
C GLY A 87 -6.79 8.44 -20.70
N ARG A 88 -7.04 7.13 -20.76
CA ARG A 88 -7.90 6.52 -21.80
C ARG A 88 -9.34 7.06 -21.76
N ARG A 89 -9.92 7.27 -20.57
CA ARG A 89 -11.28 7.81 -20.44
C ARG A 89 -11.37 9.27 -20.91
N THR A 90 -10.32 10.06 -20.70
CA THR A 90 -10.28 11.45 -21.18
C THR A 90 -10.18 11.54 -22.70
N MET A 91 -9.42 10.65 -23.35
CA MET A 91 -9.29 10.62 -24.81
C MET A 91 -10.54 10.09 -25.54
N VAL A 92 -11.39 9.33 -24.85
CA VAL A 92 -12.67 8.79 -25.38
C VAL A 92 -13.84 9.77 -25.16
N ALA A 93 -13.62 10.92 -24.53
CA ALA A 93 -14.63 11.98 -24.48
C ALA A 93 -15.01 12.35 -25.92
N PRO A 94 -16.31 12.29 -26.28
CA PRO A 94 -16.74 12.40 -27.67
C PRO A 94 -16.23 13.71 -28.25
N SER A 95 -15.51 13.61 -29.37
CA SER A 95 -15.24 14.76 -30.24
C SER A 95 -16.59 15.41 -30.52
N PRO A 96 -16.80 16.71 -30.23
CA PRO A 96 -17.98 17.41 -30.69
C PRO A 96 -17.98 17.28 -32.21
N THR A 97 -18.78 16.33 -32.67
CA THR A 97 -18.88 15.98 -34.07
C THR A 97 -19.44 17.20 -34.75
N ALA A 98 -18.68 17.75 -35.69
CA ALA A 98 -19.12 18.59 -36.80
C ALA A 98 -20.55 19.12 -36.64
N ALA A 99 -20.69 20.28 -35.99
CA ALA A 99 -21.91 21.07 -36.13
C ALA A 99 -21.91 21.63 -37.55
N ASP A 100 -22.54 20.84 -38.43
CA ASP A 100 -23.18 21.14 -39.71
C ASP A 100 -22.94 22.53 -40.31
N PRO A 101 -22.21 22.65 -41.45
CA PRO A 101 -22.21 23.85 -42.26
C PRO A 101 -23.44 23.85 -43.17
N ARG A 102 -24.58 24.31 -42.65
CA ARG A 102 -25.74 24.76 -43.44
C ARG A 102 -26.29 26.07 -42.91
#